data_AF-A7GP41-F1
#
_entry.id   AF-A7GP41-F1
#
_cell.length_a   1.000
_cell.length_b   1.000
_cell.length_c   1.000
_cell.angle_alpha   90.00
_cell.angle_beta   90.00
_cell.angle_gamma   90.00
#
_symmetry.space_group_name_H-M   'P 1'
#
loop_
_entity.id
_entity.type
_entity.pdbx_description
1 polymer ?
#
loop_
_entity_poly.entity_id
_entity_poly.type
_entity_poly.pdbx_seq_one_letter_code
_entity_poly.pdbx_strand_id
1 'polypeptide(L)'
;MKKYYTIVGIASLILIAVLLLTCPKEADFRLYIQDKYGLNCHQDDFTCIQKVGKQEEKMQFVSTDARNGVFFLTIKQKFETEAGKKKEYSGFGIFGTFLFVSEKTFS
;
A
#
# COMPACT_ATOMS: atom_id res chain seq x y z
N MET A 1 -35.09 13.19 24.71
CA MET A 1 -34.86 12.73 23.33
C MET A 1 -33.85 13.58 22.54
N LYS A 2 -33.96 14.92 22.46
CA LYS A 2 -33.02 15.78 21.70
C LYS A 2 -31.51 15.56 21.99
N LYS A 3 -31.10 15.46 23.26
CA LYS A 3 -29.68 15.31 23.65
C LYS A 3 -29.04 14.01 23.14
N TYR A 4 -29.79 12.90 23.10
CA TYR A 4 -29.28 11.61 22.63
C TYR A 4 -28.96 11.64 21.13
N TYR A 5 -29.88 12.20 20.32
CA TYR A 5 -29.64 12.37 18.89
C TYR A 5 -28.46 13.29 18.59
N THR A 6 -28.25 14.34 19.39
CA THR A 6 -27.06 15.20 19.26
C THR A 6 -25.77 14.44 19.58
N ILE A 7 -25.74 13.63 20.64
CA ILE A 7 -24.57 12.83 21.02
C ILE A 7 -24.26 11.80 19.94
N VAL A 8 -25.27 11.07 19.45
CA VAL A 8 -25.11 10.09 18.37
C VAL A 8 -24.61 10.78 17.09
N GLY A 9 -25.17 11.94 16.74
CA GLY A 9 -24.73 12.71 15.57
C GLY A 9 -23.25 13.12 15.66
N ILE A 10 -22.83 13.65 16.81
CA ILE A 10 -21.42 14.01 17.04
C ILE A 10 -20.52 12.78 16.99
N ALA A 11 -20.91 11.68 17.64
CA ALA A 11 -20.13 10.44 17.65
C ALA A 11 -19.96 9.88 16.23
N SER A 12 -21.00 9.91 15.41
CA SER A 12 -20.94 9.49 14.01
C SER A 12 -20.02 10.37 13.16
N LEU A 13 -20.04 11.70 13.37
CA LEU A 13 -19.13 12.62 12.67
C LEU A 13 -17.67 12.37 13.06
N ILE A 14 -17.40 12.15 14.35
CA ILE A 14 -16.06 11.81 14.84
C ILE A 14 -15.59 10.49 14.23
N LEU A 15 -16.46 9.47 14.17
CA LEU A 15 -16.12 8.18 13.57
C LEU A 15 -15.73 8.34 12.10
N ILE A 16 -16.50 9.10 11.31
CA ILE A 16 -16.18 9.36 9.90
C ILE A 16 -14.85 10.10 9.76
N ALA A 17 -14.60 11.10 10.61
CA ALA A 17 -13.34 11.84 10.60
C ALA A 17 -12.13 10.92 10.88
N VAL A 18 -12.24 10.02 11.86
CA VAL A 18 -11.19 9.03 12.17
C VAL A 18 -10.97 8.07 10.99
N LEU A 19 -12.04 7.58 10.37
CA LEU A 19 -11.94 6.68 9.21
C LEU A 19 -11.26 7.36 8.01
N LEU A 20 -11.53 8.65 7.78
CA LEU A 20 -10.87 9.42 6.72
C LEU A 20 -9.39 9.68 7.03
N LEU A 21 -9.07 10.02 8.27
CA LEU A 21 -7.69 10.27 8.70
C LEU A 21 -6.82 9.00 8.67
N THR A 22 -7.43 7.85 8.90
CA THR A 22 -6.76 6.54 8.85
C THR A 22 -6.87 5.88 7.47
N CYS A 23 -7.29 6.59 6.43
CA CYS A 23 -7.29 6.02 5.09
C CYS A 23 -5.84 5.85 4.59
N PRO A 24 -5.41 4.61 4.28
CA PRO A 24 -4.03 4.36 3.89
C PRO A 24 -3.73 4.91 2.50
N LYS A 25 -2.46 5.29 2.30
CA LYS A 25 -1.94 5.89 1.07
C LYS A 25 -0.96 4.95 0.39
N GLU A 26 -0.63 5.25 -0.87
CA GLU A 26 0.38 4.50 -1.62
C GLU A 26 1.77 4.54 -0.94
N ALA A 27 2.08 5.64 -0.24
CA ALA A 27 3.30 5.76 0.54
C ALA A 27 3.35 4.74 1.69
N ASP A 28 2.22 4.46 2.34
CA ASP A 28 2.13 3.48 3.42
C ASP A 28 2.32 2.06 2.86
N PHE A 29 1.85 1.79 1.63
CA PHE A 29 2.12 0.52 0.95
C PHE A 29 3.60 0.34 0.65
N ARG A 30 4.26 1.41 0.16
CA ARG A 30 5.70 1.39 -0.12
C ARG A 30 6.50 1.10 1.14
N LEU A 31 6.15 1.72 2.26
CA LEU A 31 6.77 1.43 3.56
C LEU A 31 6.52 -0.03 3.98
N TYR A 32 5.30 -0.54 3.79
CA TYR A 32 4.96 -1.93 4.11
C TYR A 32 5.78 -2.94 3.29
N ILE A 33 5.90 -2.75 1.97
CA ILE A 33 6.67 -3.68 1.14
C ILE A 33 8.17 -3.54 1.37
N GLN A 34 8.66 -2.36 1.74
CA GLN A 34 10.04 -2.15 2.15
C GLN A 34 10.36 -2.91 3.43
N ASP A 35 9.50 -2.82 4.44
CA ASP A 35 9.68 -3.52 5.73
C ASP A 35 9.55 -5.04 5.56
N LYS A 36 8.50 -5.50 4.86
CA LYS A 36 8.19 -6.93 4.75
C LYS A 36 9.02 -7.68 3.73
N TYR A 37 9.32 -7.06 2.58
CA TYR A 37 10.01 -7.71 1.46
C TYR A 37 11.41 -7.15 1.20
N GLY A 38 11.87 -6.19 2.00
CA GLY A 38 13.19 -5.57 1.82
C GLY A 38 13.32 -4.81 0.49
N LEU A 39 12.20 -4.37 -0.10
CA LEU A 39 12.16 -3.67 -1.39
C LEU A 39 12.32 -2.17 -1.16
N ASN A 40 13.49 -1.62 -1.51
CA ASN A 40 13.77 -0.20 -1.40
C ASN A 40 13.83 0.42 -2.80
N CYS A 41 12.99 1.43 -3.06
CA CYS A 41 12.95 2.12 -4.35
C CYS A 41 13.55 3.52 -4.23
N HIS A 42 14.49 3.85 -5.12
CA HIS A 42 14.97 5.21 -5.31
C HIS A 42 13.98 5.99 -6.18
N GLN A 43 13.65 7.20 -5.73
CA GLN A 43 12.65 8.06 -6.39
C GLN A 43 13.18 8.70 -7.67
N ASP A 44 14.50 8.83 -7.80
CA ASP A 44 15.14 9.59 -8.88
C ASP A 44 15.28 8.77 -10.18
N ASP A 45 15.36 7.45 -10.08
CA ASP A 45 15.71 6.55 -11.20
C ASP A 45 14.70 5.41 -11.41
N PHE A 46 13.56 5.43 -10.71
CA PHE A 46 12.55 4.36 -10.71
C PHE A 46 13.14 2.96 -10.43
N THR A 47 14.35 2.90 -9.86
CA THR A 47 15.06 1.66 -9.62
C THR A 47 14.81 1.22 -8.18
N CYS A 48 14.50 -0.05 -8.03
CA CYS A 48 14.23 -0.70 -6.78
C CYS A 48 15.22 -1.84 -6.55
N ILE A 49 15.70 -1.95 -5.32
CA ILE A 49 16.59 -3.02 -4.90
C ILE A 49 15.83 -3.86 -3.88
N GLN A 50 15.72 -5.15 -4.14
CA GLN A 50 15.16 -6.11 -3.19
C GLN A 50 16.27 -6.98 -2.62
N LYS A 51 16.30 -7.11 -1.30
CA LYS A 51 17.18 -8.06 -0.62
C LYS A 51 16.53 -9.44 -0.59
N VAL A 52 17.05 -10.37 -1.39
CA VAL A 52 16.65 -11.78 -1.39
C VAL A 52 17.77 -12.60 -0.75
N GLY A 53 17.68 -12.81 0.56
CA GLY A 53 18.73 -13.47 1.33
C GLY A 53 20.02 -12.65 1.40
N LYS A 54 21.09 -13.15 0.77
CA LYS A 54 22.40 -12.46 0.68
C LYS A 54 22.59 -11.70 -0.64
N GLN A 55 21.65 -11.78 -1.57
CA GLN A 55 21.75 -11.17 -2.90
C GLN A 55 20.82 -9.97 -3.00
N GLU A 56 21.27 -8.96 -3.74
CA GLU A 56 20.48 -7.79 -4.11
C GLU A 56 19.98 -7.98 -5.54
N GLU A 57 18.66 -8.01 -5.70
CA GLU A 57 18.01 -8.08 -7.00
C GLU A 57 17.56 -6.67 -7.39
N LYS A 58 18.08 -6.17 -8.51
CA LYS A 58 17.64 -4.91 -9.10
C LYS A 58 16.37 -5.12 -9.90
N MET A 59 15.45 -4.20 -9.72
CA MET A 59 14.16 -4.16 -10.40
C MET A 59 13.86 -2.73 -10.82
N GLN A 60 13.15 -2.57 -11.93
CA GLN A 60 12.58 -1.29 -12.33
C GLN A 60 11.10 -1.27 -11.99
N PHE A 61 10.66 -0.14 -11.44
CA PHE A 61 9.25 0.14 -11.28
C PHE A 61 8.59 0.31 -12.66
N VAL A 62 7.52 -0.44 -12.91
CA VAL A 62 6.80 -0.43 -14.19
C VAL A 62 5.51 0.37 -14.06
N SER A 63 4.68 0.07 -13.06
CA SER A 63 3.40 0.73 -12.89
C SER A 63 2.80 0.55 -11.50
N THR A 64 1.89 1.46 -11.15
CA THR A 64 0.99 1.33 -10.00
C THR A 64 -0.46 1.42 -10.48
N ASP A 65 -1.29 0.49 -10.05
CA ASP A 65 -2.76 0.55 -10.14
C ASP A 65 -3.29 0.66 -8.70
N ALA A 66 -3.72 1.87 -8.34
CA ALA A 66 -4.26 2.20 -7.04
C ALA A 66 -5.73 2.60 -7.16
N ARG A 67 -6.59 1.97 -6.36
CA ARG A 67 -8.03 2.24 -6.30
C ARG A 67 -8.40 2.69 -4.90
N ASN A 68 -8.68 3.99 -4.78
CA ASN A 68 -9.13 4.60 -3.54
C ASN A 68 -10.63 4.37 -3.35
N GLY A 69 -10.98 3.66 -2.28
CA GLY A 69 -12.30 3.75 -1.66
C GLY A 69 -12.35 4.89 -0.64
N VAL A 70 -13.52 5.11 -0.03
CA VAL A 70 -13.69 6.18 0.98
C VAL A 70 -12.85 5.91 2.23
N PHE A 71 -12.68 4.64 2.60
CA PHE A 71 -11.99 4.21 3.84
C PHE A 71 -10.91 3.15 3.61
N PHE A 72 -10.66 2.78 2.36
CA PHE A 72 -9.75 1.69 2.00
C PHE A 72 -9.02 2.01 0.69
N LEU A 73 -7.90 1.33 0.47
CA LEU A 73 -7.10 1.45 -0.75
C LEU A 73 -6.71 0.06 -1.25
N THR A 74 -7.10 -0.29 -2.46
CA THR A 74 -6.54 -1.48 -3.12
C THR A 74 -5.41 -1.03 -4.03
N ILE A 75 -4.22 -1.60 -3.86
CA ILE A 75 -3.04 -1.21 -4.64
C ILE A 75 -2.39 -2.43 -5.29
N LYS A 76 -1.86 -2.25 -6.49
CA LYS A 76 -1.01 -3.20 -7.20
C LYS A 76 0.18 -2.45 -7.77
N GLN A 77 1.38 -2.85 -7.42
CA GLN A 77 2.62 -2.31 -7.95
C GLN A 77 3.36 -3.38 -8.73
N LYS A 78 3.75 -3.06 -9.96
CA LYS A 78 4.46 -3.96 -10.86
C LYS A 78 5.90 -3.50 -11.02
N PHE A 79 6.79 -4.48 -11.00
CA PHE A 79 8.22 -4.32 -11.13
C PHE A 79 8.76 -5.30 -12.17
N GLU A 80 9.84 -4.95 -12.85
CA GLU A 80 10.52 -5.79 -13.82
C GLU A 80 11.97 -5.97 -13.41
N THR A 81 12.41 -7.22 -13.31
CA THR A 81 13.78 -7.60 -12.95
C THR A 81 14.72 -7.40 -14.15
N GLU A 82 16.03 -7.29 -13.91
CA GLU A 82 17.03 -7.27 -15.00
C GLU A 82 16.97 -8.53 -15.89
N ALA A 83 16.43 -9.63 -15.37
CA ALA A 83 16.19 -10.88 -16.12
C ALA A 83 14.89 -10.88 -16.95
N GLY A 84 14.16 -9.75 -17.02
CA GLY A 84 12.89 -9.61 -17.75
C GLY A 84 11.67 -10.23 -17.06
N LYS A 85 11.83 -10.80 -15.86
CA LYS A 85 10.70 -11.32 -15.07
C LYS A 85 9.92 -10.19 -14.44
N LYS A 86 8.60 -10.31 -14.40
CA LYS A 86 7.70 -9.30 -13.80
C LYS A 86 7.25 -9.74 -12.42
N LYS A 87 7.40 -8.88 -11.42
CA LYS A 87 6.85 -9.06 -10.07
C LYS A 87 5.70 -8.10 -9.83
N GLU A 88 4.63 -8.56 -9.20
CA GLU A 88 3.50 -7.75 -8.77
C GLU A 88 3.31 -7.90 -7.27
N TYR A 89 3.31 -6.77 -6.56
CA TYR A 89 2.92 -6.69 -5.16
C TYR A 89 1.53 -6.07 -5.09
N SER A 90 0.59 -6.78 -4.49
CA SER A 90 -0.79 -6.30 -4.34
C SER A 90 -1.19 -6.30 -2.89
N GLY A 91 -2.02 -5.35 -2.47
CA GLY A 91 -2.47 -5.23 -1.09
C GLY A 91 -3.80 -4.53 -0.96
N PHE A 92 -4.48 -4.79 0.14
CA PHE A 92 -5.71 -4.11 0.55
C PHE A 92 -5.47 -3.33 1.83
N GLY A 93 -5.49 -2.00 1.75
CA GLY A 93 -5.27 -1.10 2.85
C GLY A 93 -6.58 -0.69 3.53
N ILE A 94 -6.60 -0.73 4.86
CA ILE A 94 -7.67 -0.16 5.70
C ILE A 94 -7.08 0.24 7.06
N PHE A 95 -7.63 1.27 7.72
CA PHE A 95 -7.18 1.73 9.05
C PHE A 95 -5.66 1.99 9.16
N GLY A 96 -5.07 2.61 8.14
CA GLY A 96 -3.66 3.03 8.14
C GLY A 96 -2.67 1.89 7.95
N THR A 97 -3.12 0.69 7.60
CA THR A 97 -2.26 -0.49 7.38
C THR A 97 -2.68 -1.25 6.13
N PHE A 98 -1.84 -2.20 5.69
CA PHE A 98 -2.10 -3.08 4.55
C PHE A 98 -2.26 -4.54 4.99
N LEU A 99 -3.39 -5.11 4.57
CA LEU A 99 -3.79 -6.49 4.77
C LEU A 99 -3.79 -7.24 3.43
N PHE A 100 -3.81 -8.57 3.51
CA PHE A 100 -3.89 -9.47 2.35
C PHE A 100 -2.84 -9.17 1.27
N VAL A 101 -1.63 -8.76 1.70
CA VAL A 101 -0.56 -8.44 0.77
C VAL A 101 0.00 -9.71 0.14
N SER A 102 0.01 -9.76 -1.19
CA SER A 102 0.50 -10.90 -1.96
C SER A 102 1.54 -10.47 -2.98
N GLU A 103 2.52 -11.35 -3.20
CA GLU A 103 3.55 -11.23 -4.23
C GLU A 103 3.26 -12.27 -5.33
N LYS A 104 3.34 -11.85 -6.59
CA LYS A 104 3.24 -12.72 -7.75
C LYS A 104 4.42 -12.48 -8.68
N THR A 105 5.03 -13.55 -9.16
CA THR A 105 6.07 -13.48 -10.19
C THR A 105 5.54 -14.10 -11.48
N PHE A 106 5.74 -13.42 -12.59
CA PHE A 106 5.38 -13.85 -13.95
C PHE A 106 6.66 -14.08 -14.76
N SER A 107 6.65 -15.12 -15.58
CA SER A 107 7.71 -15.42 -16.56
C SER A 107 7.37 -14.87 -17.93
#